data_AF-A0A523B5I5-F1
#
_entry.id   AF-A0A523B5I5-F1
#
_cell.length_a   1.000
_cell.length_b   1.000
_cell.length_c   1.000
_cell.angle_alpha   90.00
_cell.angle_beta   90.00
_cell.angle_gamma   90.00
#
_symmetry.space_group_name_H-M   'P 1'
#
loop_
_entity.id
_entity.type
_entity.pdbx_description
1 polymer ?
#
loop_
_entity_poly.entity_id
_entity_poly.type
_entity_poly.pdbx_seq_one_letter_code
_entity_poly.pdbx_strand_id
1 'polypeptide(L)'
;ALALSKWLVRRAWKREAIRMAHVAEIRNLTGLGDVGAQAKGGLVIGVRPGAPPYGAWRRIAVPKGMWVVSCTLGGISTKEILSDPEMKDRARSLGKRAVERVLAHPGVRTFLEASLEFAEGLGLMDGELREMVGLFKKSGAIGASQTMLGRGVFGFFPEESLERGVEELSASLGKGMLIKSRVGARGAHLL
;
A
#
# COMPACT_ATOMS: atom_id res chain seq x y z
N ALA A 1 3.77 13.15 -14.41
CA ALA A 1 3.07 14.39 -13.98
C ALA A 1 4.04 15.50 -13.54
N LEU A 2 4.85 15.29 -12.48
CA LEU A 2 5.69 16.35 -11.90
C LEU A 2 6.63 17.07 -12.89
N ALA A 3 7.40 16.31 -13.68
CA ALA A 3 8.37 16.88 -14.62
C ALA A 3 7.70 17.79 -15.66
N LEU A 4 6.64 17.29 -16.30
CA LEU A 4 5.88 18.04 -17.30
C LEU A 4 5.21 19.28 -16.72
N SER A 5 4.60 19.18 -15.53
CA SER A 5 3.98 20.34 -14.89
C SER A 5 4.99 21.41 -14.47
N LYS A 6 6.20 21.02 -14.04
CA LYS A 6 7.28 21.97 -13.75
C LYS A 6 7.63 22.80 -14.99
N TRP A 7 7.61 22.17 -16.16
CA TRP A 7 7.89 22.84 -17.43
C TRP A 7 6.74 23.74 -17.90
N LEU A 8 5.48 23.27 -17.84
CA LEU A 8 4.32 23.97 -18.42
C LEU A 8 3.63 24.99 -17.50
N VAL A 9 3.43 24.66 -16.22
CA VAL A 9 2.51 25.41 -15.33
C VAL A 9 3.22 26.54 -14.58
N ARG A 10 4.54 26.42 -14.40
CA ARG A 10 5.45 27.37 -13.70
C ARG A 10 5.11 27.60 -12.22
N ARG A 11 3.94 28.14 -11.89
CA ARG A 11 3.48 28.41 -10.52
C ARG A 11 2.61 27.27 -9.98
N ALA A 12 2.76 26.93 -8.70
CA ALA A 12 2.01 25.86 -8.03
C ALA A 12 2.03 24.49 -8.76
N TRP A 13 3.05 24.25 -9.60
CA TRP A 13 3.13 23.11 -10.50
C TRP A 13 3.05 21.75 -9.79
N LYS A 14 3.56 21.64 -8.55
CA LYS A 14 3.45 20.40 -7.76
C LYS A 14 2.00 20.07 -7.42
N ARG A 15 1.25 21.06 -6.93
CA ARG A 15 -0.16 20.91 -6.56
C ARG A 15 -0.98 20.53 -7.79
N GLU A 16 -0.70 21.20 -8.91
CA GLU A 16 -1.40 20.93 -10.17
C GLU A 16 -1.09 19.56 -10.74
N ALA A 17 0.18 19.13 -10.67
CA ALA A 17 0.60 17.79 -11.06
C ALA A 17 -0.12 16.70 -10.26
N ILE A 18 -0.22 16.87 -8.94
CA ILE A 18 -0.92 15.94 -8.04
C ILE A 18 -2.41 15.90 -8.40
N ARG A 19 -3.04 17.06 -8.57
CA ARG A 19 -4.46 17.16 -8.96
C ARG A 19 -4.72 16.45 -10.29
N MET A 20 -3.92 16.73 -11.32
CA MET A 20 -4.08 16.15 -12.65
C MET A 20 -3.83 14.64 -12.65
N ALA A 21 -2.79 14.17 -11.94
CA ALA A 21 -2.53 12.73 -11.78
C ALA A 21 -3.70 12.04 -11.10
N HIS A 22 -4.25 12.63 -10.03
CA HIS A 22 -5.40 12.06 -9.33
C HIS A 22 -6.65 12.02 -10.23
N VAL A 23 -6.94 13.11 -10.97
CA VAL A 23 -8.07 13.12 -11.92
C VAL A 23 -7.90 12.06 -13.01
N ALA A 24 -6.68 11.85 -13.52
CA ALA A 24 -6.41 10.82 -14.51
C ALA A 24 -6.68 9.41 -13.94
N GLU A 25 -6.24 9.13 -12.72
CA GLU A 25 -6.50 7.85 -12.03
C GLU A 25 -7.99 7.57 -11.84
N ILE A 26 -8.74 8.58 -11.36
CA ILE A 26 -10.20 8.45 -11.15
C ILE A 26 -10.92 8.20 -12.48
N ARG A 27 -10.60 8.97 -13.52
CA ARG A 27 -11.26 8.86 -14.84
C ARG A 27 -11.00 7.52 -15.52
N ASN A 28 -9.84 6.91 -15.29
CA ASN A 28 -9.46 5.63 -15.90
C ASN A 28 -9.72 4.43 -14.98
N LEU A 29 -10.24 4.65 -13.77
CA LEU A 29 -10.50 3.60 -12.77
C LEU A 29 -9.24 2.78 -12.43
N THR A 30 -8.08 3.44 -12.38
CA THR A 30 -6.79 2.79 -12.10
C THR A 30 -6.39 2.89 -10.64
N GLY A 31 -6.95 3.84 -9.88
CA GLY A 31 -6.68 4.00 -8.46
C GLY A 31 -7.48 5.13 -7.82
N LEU A 32 -7.70 5.03 -6.51
CA LEU A 32 -8.38 6.05 -5.71
C LEU A 32 -7.45 6.72 -4.68
N GLY A 33 -6.43 6.00 -4.22
CA GLY A 33 -5.58 6.41 -3.09
C GLY A 33 -4.11 6.64 -3.43
N ASP A 34 -3.62 6.14 -4.56
CA ASP A 34 -2.19 6.06 -4.86
C ASP A 34 -1.53 7.43 -4.93
N VAL A 35 -2.13 8.36 -5.67
CA VAL A 35 -1.58 9.71 -5.85
C VAL A 35 -1.48 10.47 -4.53
N GLY A 36 -2.49 10.34 -3.65
CA GLY A 36 -2.48 11.00 -2.35
C GLY A 36 -1.38 10.45 -1.43
N ALA A 37 -1.25 9.12 -1.40
CA ALA A 37 -0.22 8.43 -0.64
C ALA A 37 1.20 8.78 -1.14
N GLN A 38 1.43 8.68 -2.45
CA GLN A 38 2.71 8.98 -3.09
C GLN A 38 3.10 10.45 -2.96
N ALA A 39 2.13 11.38 -3.04
CA ALA A 39 2.38 12.80 -2.81
C ALA A 39 2.84 13.08 -1.37
N LYS A 40 2.28 12.36 -0.39
CA LYS A 40 2.66 12.51 1.02
C LYS A 40 4.00 11.84 1.33
N GLY A 41 4.21 10.61 0.88
CA GLY A 41 5.36 9.76 1.20
C GLY A 41 5.30 9.18 2.63
N GLY A 42 6.07 8.13 2.88
CA GLY A 42 6.08 7.36 4.13
C GLY A 42 5.00 6.26 4.17
N LEU A 43 4.81 5.67 5.35
CA LEU A 43 3.61 4.89 5.65
C LEU A 43 2.49 5.88 6.00
N VAL A 44 1.41 5.86 5.25
CA VAL A 44 0.37 6.90 5.31
C VAL A 44 -1.04 6.32 5.40
N ILE A 45 -1.94 7.11 5.97
CA ILE A 45 -3.36 6.83 6.04
C ILE A 45 -4.17 8.05 5.60
N GLY A 46 -5.13 7.83 4.70
CA GLY A 46 -6.07 8.85 4.25
C GLY A 46 -7.16 9.06 5.31
N VAL A 47 -7.15 10.23 5.98
CA VAL A 47 -8.18 10.61 6.97
C VAL A 47 -9.37 11.31 6.33
N ARG A 48 -9.19 11.86 5.13
CA ARG A 48 -10.27 12.43 4.32
C ARG A 48 -10.05 12.01 2.85
N PRO A 49 -11.10 11.54 2.15
CA PRO A 49 -11.00 11.13 0.75
C PRO A 49 -10.41 12.20 -0.17
N GLY A 50 -9.68 11.76 -1.20
CA GLY A 50 -9.08 12.61 -2.24
C GLY A 50 -7.55 12.78 -2.13
N ALA A 51 -6.96 13.34 -3.17
CA ALA A 51 -5.55 13.77 -3.15
C ALA A 51 -5.43 15.22 -2.62
N PRO A 52 -4.25 15.62 -2.10
CA PRO A 52 -3.99 17.02 -1.74
C PRO A 52 -4.27 17.98 -2.92
N PRO A 53 -4.89 19.15 -2.68
CA PRO A 53 -5.21 19.72 -1.36
C PRO A 53 -6.57 19.28 -0.78
N TYR A 54 -7.38 18.51 -1.51
CA TYR A 54 -8.76 18.21 -1.13
C TYR A 54 -8.88 17.10 -0.09
N GLY A 55 -8.05 16.07 -0.21
CA GLY A 55 -7.93 15.02 0.80
C GLY A 55 -6.88 15.31 1.87
N ALA A 56 -6.98 14.60 2.99
CA ALA A 56 -6.10 14.75 4.12
C ALA A 56 -5.43 13.41 4.47
N TRP A 57 -4.12 13.46 4.70
CA TRP A 57 -3.27 12.29 4.85
C TRP A 57 -2.35 12.45 6.06
N ARG A 58 -2.32 11.44 6.92
CA ARG A 58 -1.44 11.36 8.09
C ARG A 58 -0.35 10.31 7.86
N ARG A 59 0.81 10.54 8.44
CA ARG A 59 1.89 9.54 8.48
C ARG A 59 1.75 8.69 9.74
N ILE A 60 1.99 7.41 9.59
CA ILE A 60 2.19 6.47 10.68
C ILE A 60 3.70 6.37 10.89
N ALA A 61 4.15 6.44 12.14
CA ALA A 61 5.56 6.30 12.46
C ALA A 61 6.03 4.89 12.10
N VAL A 62 7.15 4.80 11.38
CA VAL A 62 7.82 3.54 11.05
C VAL A 62 9.11 3.49 11.87
N PRO A 63 9.32 2.46 12.70
CA PRO A 63 10.56 2.30 13.44
C PRO A 63 11.79 2.29 12.53
N LYS A 64 12.93 2.79 13.03
CA LYS A 64 14.21 2.66 12.32
C LYS A 64 14.56 1.17 12.15
N GLY A 65 15.32 0.85 11.11
CA GLY A 65 15.67 -0.54 10.82
C GLY A 65 14.55 -1.37 10.18
N MET A 66 13.36 -0.80 9.95
CA MET A 66 12.29 -1.55 9.29
C MET A 66 12.42 -1.55 7.77
N TRP A 67 12.20 -2.73 7.20
CA TRP A 67 12.21 -3.02 5.77
C TRP A 67 10.86 -3.58 5.34
N VAL A 68 10.51 -3.36 4.09
CA VAL A 68 9.34 -3.96 3.44
C VAL A 68 9.85 -4.98 2.44
N VAL A 69 9.41 -6.22 2.60
CA VAL A 69 9.58 -7.28 1.61
C VAL A 69 8.23 -7.49 0.94
N SER A 70 8.22 -7.61 -0.38
CA SER A 70 7.00 -7.87 -1.14
C SER A 70 7.24 -8.84 -2.28
N CYS A 71 6.21 -9.57 -2.66
CA CYS A 71 6.20 -10.47 -3.80
C CYS A 71 4.86 -10.37 -4.55
N THR A 72 4.91 -10.55 -5.86
CA THR A 72 3.73 -10.44 -6.72
C THR A 72 3.66 -11.66 -7.65
N LEU A 73 2.53 -12.36 -7.60
CA LEU A 73 2.16 -13.49 -8.46
C LEU A 73 1.36 -13.04 -9.69
N GLY A 74 0.74 -11.85 -9.64
CA GLY A 74 -0.07 -11.32 -10.73
C GLY A 74 -0.93 -10.14 -10.29
N GLY A 75 -1.72 -9.62 -11.22
CA GLY A 75 -2.67 -8.52 -10.96
C GLY A 75 -4.08 -9.02 -10.67
N ILE A 76 -4.86 -8.20 -9.95
CA ILE A 76 -6.32 -8.26 -9.97
C ILE A 76 -6.78 -7.02 -10.73
N SER A 77 -7.83 -7.13 -11.54
CA SER A 77 -8.33 -5.99 -12.31
C SER A 77 -8.94 -4.95 -11.37
N THR A 78 -8.20 -3.86 -11.10
CA THR A 78 -8.69 -2.73 -10.29
C THR A 78 -10.00 -2.18 -10.85
N LYS A 79 -10.11 -2.10 -12.18
CA LYS A 79 -11.30 -1.60 -12.86
C LYS A 79 -12.53 -2.45 -12.58
N GLU A 80 -12.41 -3.78 -12.60
CA GLU A 80 -13.51 -4.69 -12.29
C GLU A 80 -13.95 -4.52 -10.84
N ILE A 81 -13.00 -4.50 -9.90
CA ILE A 81 -13.27 -4.31 -8.47
C ILE A 81 -13.94 -2.97 -8.17
N LEU A 82 -13.47 -1.87 -8.78
CA LEU A 82 -14.07 -0.54 -8.60
C LEU A 82 -15.43 -0.40 -9.29
N SER A 83 -15.74 -1.25 -10.27
CA SER A 83 -17.02 -1.25 -10.98
C SER A 83 -18.09 -2.06 -10.23
N ASP A 84 -17.71 -3.07 -9.45
CA ASP A 84 -18.59 -3.93 -8.66
C ASP A 84 -19.23 -3.19 -7.45
N PRO A 85 -20.56 -2.98 -7.43
CA PRO A 85 -21.26 -2.32 -6.33
C PRO A 85 -21.16 -3.05 -4.99
N GLU A 86 -21.28 -4.39 -4.98
CA GLU A 86 -21.26 -5.16 -3.74
C GLU A 86 -19.86 -5.16 -3.13
N MET A 87 -18.84 -5.31 -3.98
CA MET A 87 -17.44 -5.21 -3.54
C MET A 87 -17.14 -3.83 -2.97
N LYS A 88 -17.65 -2.76 -3.59
CA LYS A 88 -17.52 -1.39 -3.07
C LYS A 88 -18.17 -1.22 -1.69
N ASP A 89 -19.37 -1.76 -1.49
CA ASP A 89 -20.07 -1.62 -0.22
C ASP A 89 -19.37 -2.41 0.90
N ARG A 90 -18.89 -3.62 0.60
CA ARG A 90 -18.04 -4.41 1.51
C ARG A 90 -16.75 -3.65 1.85
N ALA A 91 -16.05 -3.14 0.84
CA ALA A 91 -14.82 -2.36 1.02
C ALA A 91 -15.05 -1.08 1.83
N ARG A 92 -16.17 -0.40 1.65
CA ARG A 92 -16.54 0.79 2.42
C ARG A 92 -16.69 0.45 3.91
N SER A 93 -17.44 -0.61 4.22
CA SER A 93 -17.68 -1.03 5.60
C SER A 93 -16.40 -1.49 6.31
N LEU A 94 -15.68 -2.43 5.69
CA LEU A 94 -14.44 -2.98 6.23
C LEU A 94 -13.32 -1.92 6.29
N GLY A 95 -13.21 -1.10 5.25
CA GLY A 95 -12.22 -0.03 5.16
C GLY A 95 -12.44 1.03 6.23
N LYS A 96 -13.69 1.40 6.52
CA LYS A 96 -14.02 2.32 7.62
C LYS A 96 -13.51 1.76 8.96
N ARG A 97 -13.81 0.50 9.25
CA ARG A 97 -13.34 -0.17 10.49
C ARG A 97 -11.81 -0.25 10.57
N ALA A 98 -11.15 -0.60 9.48
CA ALA A 98 -9.69 -0.68 9.40
C ALA A 98 -9.05 0.70 9.65
N VAL A 99 -9.57 1.75 9.02
CA VAL A 99 -9.09 3.12 9.20
C VAL A 99 -9.29 3.59 10.64
N GLU A 100 -10.47 3.38 11.21
CA GLU A 100 -10.77 3.74 12.61
C GLU A 100 -9.82 3.03 13.59
N ARG A 101 -9.56 1.73 13.40
CA ARG A 101 -8.62 0.96 14.22
C ARG A 101 -7.20 1.53 14.16
N VAL A 102 -6.70 1.82 12.95
CA VAL A 102 -5.35 2.35 12.76
C VAL A 102 -5.24 3.78 13.30
N LEU A 103 -6.29 4.60 13.21
CA LEU A 103 -6.29 5.95 13.78
C LEU A 103 -6.35 5.97 15.30
N ALA A 104 -7.05 5.00 15.92
CA ALA A 104 -7.11 4.86 17.37
C ALA A 104 -5.75 4.44 17.97
N HIS A 105 -5.06 3.49 17.33
CA HIS A 105 -3.76 2.98 17.78
C HIS A 105 -2.73 2.98 16.64
N PRO A 106 -2.22 4.16 16.25
CA PRO A 106 -1.35 4.30 15.08
C PRO A 106 0.00 3.60 15.28
N GLY A 107 0.27 2.60 14.44
CA GLY A 107 1.53 1.88 14.43
C GLY A 107 1.61 0.85 13.31
N VAL A 108 2.83 0.40 12.98
CA VAL A 108 3.06 -0.57 11.91
C VAL A 108 2.33 -1.89 12.17
N ARG A 109 2.35 -2.38 13.42
CA ARG A 109 1.66 -3.63 13.78
C ARG A 109 0.15 -3.53 13.59
N THR A 110 -0.47 -2.48 14.12
CA THR A 110 -1.90 -2.20 13.95
C THR A 110 -2.26 -2.08 12.47
N PHE A 111 -1.42 -1.40 11.67
CA PHE A 111 -1.61 -1.29 10.22
C PHE A 111 -1.60 -2.66 9.53
N LEU A 112 -0.65 -3.54 9.86
CA LEU A 112 -0.54 -4.88 9.26
C LEU A 112 -1.71 -5.79 9.65
N GLU A 113 -2.11 -5.78 10.93
CA GLU A 113 -3.27 -6.53 11.41
C GLU A 113 -4.56 -6.06 10.73
N ALA A 114 -4.79 -4.75 10.70
CA ALA A 114 -5.97 -4.17 10.06
C ALA A 114 -5.99 -4.42 8.53
N SER A 115 -4.81 -4.43 7.89
CA SER A 115 -4.67 -4.74 6.45
C SER A 115 -5.02 -6.19 6.17
N LEU A 116 -4.54 -7.12 7.00
CA LEU A 116 -4.81 -8.55 6.84
C LEU A 116 -6.30 -8.86 7.04
N GLU A 117 -6.91 -8.35 8.11
CA GLU A 117 -8.35 -8.49 8.37
C GLU A 117 -9.20 -7.90 7.24
N PHE A 118 -8.77 -6.76 6.70
CA PHE A 118 -9.44 -6.13 5.56
C PHE A 118 -9.36 -6.98 4.29
N ALA A 119 -8.18 -7.51 3.96
CA ALA A 119 -7.97 -8.37 2.80
C ALA A 119 -8.77 -9.68 2.89
N GLU A 120 -8.77 -10.31 4.07
CA GLU A 120 -9.56 -11.51 4.34
C GLU A 120 -11.07 -11.24 4.27
N GLY A 121 -11.53 -10.15 4.89
CA GLY A 121 -12.94 -9.76 4.90
C GLY A 121 -13.48 -9.40 3.52
N LEU A 122 -12.62 -8.90 2.63
CA LEU A 122 -12.99 -8.65 1.22
C LEU A 122 -13.11 -9.91 0.38
N GLY A 123 -12.57 -11.04 0.84
CA GLY A 123 -12.55 -12.30 0.09
C GLY A 123 -11.63 -12.28 -1.13
N LEU A 124 -10.70 -11.32 -1.22
CA LEU A 124 -9.74 -11.20 -2.33
C LEU A 124 -8.47 -12.04 -2.12
N MET A 125 -8.31 -12.64 -0.95
CA MET A 125 -7.17 -13.49 -0.61
C MET A 125 -7.51 -14.95 -0.93
N ASP A 126 -6.85 -15.51 -1.95
CA ASP A 126 -6.95 -16.93 -2.29
C ASP A 126 -6.07 -17.80 -1.37
N GLY A 127 -6.16 -19.13 -1.51
CA GLY A 127 -5.41 -20.07 -0.67
C GLY A 127 -3.89 -19.87 -0.70
N GLU A 128 -3.34 -19.65 -1.90
CA GLU A 128 -1.92 -19.42 -2.12
C GLU A 128 -1.44 -18.15 -1.39
N LEU A 129 -2.19 -17.05 -1.48
CA LEU A 129 -1.86 -15.82 -0.74
C LEU A 129 -1.92 -16.02 0.78
N ARG A 130 -2.86 -16.82 1.31
CA ARG A 130 -2.90 -17.12 2.76
C ARG A 130 -1.67 -17.88 3.20
N GLU A 131 -1.25 -18.87 2.42
CA GLU A 131 -0.03 -19.64 2.69
C GLU A 131 1.20 -18.74 2.66
N MET A 132 1.32 -17.85 1.67
CA MET A 132 2.39 -16.87 1.58
C MET A 132 2.43 -15.91 2.77
N VAL A 133 1.28 -15.38 3.22
CA VAL A 133 1.22 -14.58 4.45
C VAL A 133 1.75 -15.37 5.65
N GLY A 134 1.41 -16.66 5.73
CA GLY A 134 1.94 -17.57 6.74
C GLY A 134 3.46 -17.74 6.65
N LEU A 135 4.01 -17.91 5.44
CA LEU A 135 5.45 -18.00 5.20
C LEU A 135 6.17 -16.73 5.63
N PHE A 136 5.68 -15.55 5.25
CA PHE A 136 6.26 -14.26 5.65
C PHE A 136 6.36 -14.13 7.18
N LYS A 137 5.30 -14.48 7.90
CA LYS A 137 5.28 -14.46 9.37
C LYS A 137 6.27 -15.46 9.97
N LYS A 138 6.32 -16.69 9.45
CA LYS A 138 7.26 -17.73 9.90
C LYS A 138 8.72 -17.34 9.66
N SER A 139 8.99 -16.59 8.60
CA SER A 139 10.33 -16.12 8.23
C SER A 139 10.77 -14.83 8.93
N GLY A 140 10.00 -14.34 9.90
CA GLY A 140 10.42 -13.22 10.75
C GLY A 140 9.78 -11.87 10.42
N ALA A 141 8.75 -11.82 9.56
CA ALA A 141 7.96 -10.60 9.42
C ALA A 141 7.18 -10.32 10.72
N ILE A 142 7.14 -9.07 11.19
CA ILE A 142 6.27 -8.68 12.32
C ILE A 142 4.78 -8.74 11.95
N GLY A 143 4.49 -8.82 10.66
CA GLY A 143 3.17 -8.94 10.07
C GLY A 143 3.26 -8.91 8.54
N ALA A 144 2.24 -9.46 7.89
CA ALA A 144 2.14 -9.52 6.44
C ALA A 144 0.67 -9.50 6.01
N SER A 145 0.40 -9.00 4.82
CA SER A 145 -0.94 -8.88 4.23
C SER A 145 -0.85 -8.87 2.70
N GLN A 146 -1.99 -9.08 2.04
CA GLN A 146 -2.11 -8.89 0.60
C GLN A 146 -1.81 -7.44 0.18
N THR A 147 -1.12 -7.27 -0.94
CA THR A 147 -0.97 -5.99 -1.65
C THR A 147 -2.24 -5.73 -2.45
N MET A 148 -3.09 -4.80 -2.01
CA MET A 148 -4.35 -4.46 -2.68
C MET A 148 -4.09 -3.60 -3.94
N LEU A 149 -4.69 -3.84 -5.11
CA LEU A 149 -5.55 -4.94 -5.60
C LEU A 149 -4.72 -5.86 -6.51
N GLY A 150 -3.83 -6.66 -5.95
CA GLY A 150 -2.99 -7.60 -6.68
C GLY A 150 -2.97 -8.98 -6.02
N ARG A 151 -2.53 -9.99 -6.78
CA ARG A 151 -2.13 -11.28 -6.21
C ARG A 151 -0.70 -11.15 -5.72
N GLY A 152 -0.52 -10.50 -4.58
CA GLY A 152 0.80 -10.31 -3.98
C GLY A 152 0.72 -10.13 -2.48
N VAL A 153 1.84 -10.34 -1.79
CA VAL A 153 1.95 -10.18 -0.34
C VAL A 153 3.06 -9.17 -0.06
N PHE A 154 2.85 -8.35 0.95
CA PHE A 154 3.91 -7.55 1.56
C PHE A 154 3.99 -7.86 3.05
N GLY A 155 5.18 -7.72 3.61
CA GLY A 155 5.42 -7.83 5.04
C GLY A 155 6.54 -6.91 5.50
N PHE A 156 6.51 -6.59 6.79
CA PHE A 156 7.53 -5.73 7.40
C PHE A 156 8.51 -6.58 8.21
N PHE A 157 9.79 -6.36 7.95
CA PHE A 157 10.91 -7.08 8.57
C PHE A 157 11.78 -6.09 9.33
N PRO A 158 12.07 -6.37 10.61
CA PRO A 158 13.20 -5.79 11.31
C PRO A 158 14.53 -6.14 10.61
N GLU A 159 15.53 -5.28 10.74
CA GLU A 159 16.83 -5.42 10.08
C GLU A 159 17.53 -6.73 10.50
N GLU A 160 17.37 -7.10 11.76
CA GLU A 160 17.95 -8.30 12.38
C GLU A 160 17.44 -9.62 11.78
N SER A 161 16.20 -9.66 11.28
CA SER A 161 15.60 -10.87 10.70
C SER A 161 15.52 -10.82 9.18
N LEU A 162 15.95 -9.72 8.56
CA LEU A 162 15.71 -9.44 7.15
C LEU A 162 16.41 -10.42 6.21
N GLU A 163 17.73 -10.60 6.36
CA GLU A 163 18.51 -11.41 5.41
C GLU A 163 18.09 -12.88 5.49
N ARG A 164 17.98 -13.41 6.72
CA ARG A 164 17.46 -14.76 6.96
C ARG A 164 16.04 -14.91 6.38
N GLY A 165 15.16 -13.96 6.64
CA GLY A 165 13.78 -14.02 6.16
C GLY A 165 13.68 -13.98 4.63
N VAL A 166 14.49 -13.17 3.97
CA VAL A 166 14.56 -13.12 2.50
C VAL A 166 15.13 -14.42 1.93
N GLU A 167 16.11 -15.03 2.57
CA GLU A 167 16.66 -16.34 2.16
C GLU A 167 15.61 -17.45 2.25
N GLU A 168 14.92 -17.58 3.39
CA GLU A 168 13.86 -18.57 3.61
C GLU A 168 12.69 -18.38 2.63
N LEU A 169 12.26 -17.13 2.42
CA LEU A 169 11.22 -16.81 1.44
C LEU A 169 11.68 -17.10 0.01
N SER A 170 12.93 -16.81 -0.34
CA SER A 170 13.48 -17.08 -1.67
C SER A 170 13.59 -18.57 -1.96
N ALA A 171 13.89 -19.38 -0.94
CA ALA A 171 13.92 -20.84 -1.05
C ALA A 171 12.51 -21.41 -1.28
N SER A 172 11.49 -20.80 -0.66
CA SER A 172 10.10 -21.27 -0.75
C SER A 172 9.37 -20.76 -2.00
N LEU A 173 9.64 -19.52 -2.42
CA LEU A 173 8.90 -18.81 -3.48
C LEU A 173 9.70 -18.64 -4.79
N GLY A 174 11.03 -18.82 -4.74
CA GLY A 174 11.94 -18.55 -5.85
C GLY A 174 12.61 -17.18 -5.76
N LYS A 175 13.95 -17.16 -5.98
CA LYS A 175 14.83 -15.98 -5.80
C LYS A 175 14.43 -14.73 -6.61
N GLY A 176 13.71 -14.88 -7.72
CA GLY A 176 13.34 -13.78 -8.62
C GLY A 176 12.06 -13.03 -8.24
N MET A 177 11.32 -13.48 -7.23
CA MET A 177 9.96 -13.00 -6.95
C MET A 177 9.89 -11.97 -5.82
N LEU A 178 10.99 -11.73 -5.10
CA LEU A 178 11.03 -10.85 -3.94
C LEU A 178 11.62 -9.48 -4.27
N ILE A 179 10.97 -8.44 -3.78
CA ILE A 179 11.47 -7.06 -3.76
C ILE A 179 11.64 -6.65 -2.30
N LYS A 180 12.83 -6.17 -1.96
CA LYS A 180 13.17 -5.60 -0.66
C LYS A 180 13.36 -4.09 -0.79
N SER A 181 12.71 -3.31 0.07
CA SER A 181 12.82 -1.85 0.05
C SER A 181 12.67 -1.23 1.44
N ARG A 182 13.12 0.02 1.60
CA ARG A 182 12.77 0.85 2.77
C ARG A 182 11.53 1.68 2.47
N VAL A 183 10.82 2.10 3.52
CA VAL A 183 9.69 3.02 3.39
C VAL A 183 10.19 4.40 2.93
N GLY A 184 9.80 4.81 1.73
CA GLY A 184 10.21 6.08 1.12
C GLY A 184 9.68 7.30 1.88
N ALA A 185 10.51 7.90 2.75
CA ALA A 185 10.07 8.99 3.62
C ALA A 185 9.66 10.25 2.86
N ARG A 186 10.24 10.55 1.69
CA ARG A 186 9.86 11.72 0.88
C ARG A 186 8.74 11.34 -0.08
N GLY A 187 7.72 12.19 -0.18
CA GLY A 187 6.72 12.08 -1.22
C GLY A 187 7.30 12.39 -2.60
N ALA A 188 6.45 12.32 -3.62
CA ALA A 188 6.83 12.56 -5.01
C ALA A 188 7.61 13.89 -5.17
N HIS A 189 8.83 13.80 -5.71
CA HIS A 189 9.74 14.92 -5.90
C HIS A 189 10.49 14.78 -7.23
N LEU A 190 11.08 15.89 -7.68
CA LEU A 190 12.04 15.91 -8.78
C LEU A 190 13.42 16.07 -8.17
N LEU A 191 14.41 15.40 -8.76
CA LEU A 191 15.83 15.59 -8.48
C LEU A 191 16.32 16.90 -9.10
#